data_AF-A0A418GK60-F1
#
_entry.id   AF-A0A418GK60-F1
#
_cell.length_a   1.000
_cell.length_b   1.000
_cell.length_c   1.000
_cell.angle_alpha   90.00
_cell.angle_beta   90.00
_cell.angle_gamma   90.00
#
_symmetry.space_group_name_H-M   'P 1'
#
loop_
_entity.id
_entity.type
_entity.pdbx_description
1 polymer ?
#
loop_
_entity_poly.entity_id
_entity_poly.type
_entity_poly.pdbx_seq_one_letter_code
_entity_poly.pdbx_strand_id
1 'polypeptide(L)'
;TRENLMLAYQRVVENKGTAGVDNLSVAELKPWLKKNWRSVRQALIDGNYQPRTIRRMDIPKPDGGVRTSGIPTVVDRLIQQAVQQAQRYIRGGKRWVVDM
;
A
#
# COMPACT_ATOMS: atom_id res chain seq x y z
N THR A 1 10.82 6.57 6.32
CA THR A 1 10.75 7.01 7.73
C THR A 1 9.44 6.57 8.37
N ARG A 2 9.33 6.63 9.71
CA ARG A 2 8.07 6.34 10.42
C ARG A 2 6.95 7.29 10.00
N GLU A 3 7.26 8.57 9.83
CA GLU A 3 6.31 9.61 9.41
C GLU A 3 5.72 9.33 8.03
N ASN A 4 6.57 8.98 7.05
CA ASN A 4 6.10 8.60 5.71
C ASN A 4 5.14 7.41 5.77
N LEU A 5 5.44 6.39 6.58
CA LEU A 5 4.55 5.23 6.74
C LEU A 5 3.23 5.58 7.42
N MET A 6 3.23 6.50 8.39
CA MET A 6 1.99 6.99 9.02
C MET A 6 1.12 7.76 8.03
N LEU A 7 1.72 8.62 7.20
CA LEU A 7 1.01 9.32 6.13
C LEU A 7 0.48 8.35 5.07
N ALA A 8 1.26 7.34 4.70
CA ALA A 8 0.82 6.28 3.78
C ALA A 8 -0.35 5.50 4.35
N TYR A 9 -0.28 5.12 5.63
CA TYR A 9 -1.35 4.43 6.34
C TYR A 9 -2.63 5.26 6.33
N GLN A 10 -2.54 6.54 6.69
CA GLN A 10 -3.70 7.43 6.69
C GLN A 10 -4.37 7.49 5.32
N ARG A 11 -3.59 7.67 4.24
CA ARG A 11 -4.13 7.69 2.87
C ARG A 11 -4.80 6.37 2.48
N VAL A 12 -4.21 5.23 2.84
CA VAL A 12 -4.81 3.92 2.55
C VAL A 12 -6.14 3.75 3.31
N VAL A 13 -6.21 4.24 4.55
CA VAL A 13 -7.45 4.22 5.34
C VAL A 13 -8.53 5.13 4.75
N GLU A 14 -8.16 6.36 4.37
CA GLU A 14 -9.07 7.35 3.77
C GLU A 14 -9.59 6.91 2.40
N ASN A 15 -8.73 6.31 1.56
CA ASN A 15 -9.09 5.79 0.25
C ASN A 15 -10.03 4.57 0.31
N LYS A 16 -10.17 3.93 1.48
CA LYS A 16 -10.96 2.71 1.68
C LYS A 16 -10.57 1.64 0.65
N GLY A 17 -11.58 1.01 0.02
CA GLY A 17 -11.40 0.02 -1.03
C GLY A 17 -11.48 -1.42 -0.54
N THR A 18 -11.77 -2.32 -1.48
CA THR A 18 -11.95 -3.75 -1.22
C THR A 18 -10.64 -4.41 -0.79
N ALA A 19 -10.76 -5.51 -0.04
CA ALA A 19 -9.64 -6.35 0.31
C ALA A 19 -9.01 -7.02 -0.92
N GLY A 20 -7.72 -7.35 -0.82
CA GLY A 20 -7.00 -8.09 -1.84
C GLY A 20 -7.33 -9.59 -1.82
N VAL A 21 -6.40 -10.41 -2.31
CA VAL A 21 -6.52 -11.88 -2.33
C VAL A 21 -6.50 -12.50 -0.92
N ASP A 22 -5.95 -11.78 0.07
CA ASP A 22 -5.83 -12.21 1.46
C ASP A 22 -7.08 -11.89 2.30
N ASN A 23 -8.08 -11.23 1.70
CA ASN A 23 -9.31 -10.77 2.36
C ASN A 23 -9.11 -9.88 3.60
N LEU A 24 -7.89 -9.37 3.84
CA LEU A 24 -7.64 -8.43 4.93
C LEU A 24 -8.26 -7.07 4.59
N SER A 25 -9.18 -6.59 5.42
CA SER A 25 -9.80 -5.28 5.22
C SER A 25 -8.93 -4.14 5.74
N VAL A 26 -9.25 -2.91 5.31
CA VAL A 26 -8.59 -1.70 5.80
C VAL A 26 -8.76 -1.50 7.30
N ALA A 27 -9.91 -1.90 7.87
CA ALA A 27 -10.17 -1.81 9.31
C ALA A 27 -9.26 -2.73 10.13
N GLU A 28 -8.88 -3.88 9.55
CA GLU A 28 -8.01 -4.87 10.19
C GLU A 28 -6.51 -4.58 10.00
N LEU A 29 -6.16 -3.60 9.15
CA LEU A 29 -4.77 -3.29 8.84
C LEU A 29 -3.97 -2.91 10.10
N LYS A 30 -4.52 -2.06 10.98
CA LYS A 30 -3.81 -1.61 12.19
C LYS A 30 -3.46 -2.75 13.15
N PRO A 31 -4.42 -3.60 13.59
CA PRO A 31 -4.08 -4.74 14.45
C PRO A 31 -3.15 -5.74 13.73
N TRP A 32 -3.33 -5.95 12.43
CA TRP A 32 -2.44 -6.80 11.65
C TRP A 32 -1.00 -6.27 11.63
N LEU A 33 -0.80 -4.96 11.40
CA LEU A 33 0.52 -4.33 11.42
C LEU A 33 1.17 -4.44 12.79
N LYS A 34 0.43 -4.22 13.89
CA LYS A 34 0.98 -4.39 15.25
C LYS A 34 1.61 -5.77 15.46
N LYS A 35 1.01 -6.81 14.88
CA LYS A 35 1.48 -8.20 14.99
C LYS A 35 2.61 -8.54 14.00
N ASN A 36 2.51 -8.08 12.75
CA ASN A 36 3.32 -8.61 11.65
C ASN A 36 4.37 -7.64 11.09
N TRP A 37 4.31 -6.35 11.45
CA TRP A 37 5.14 -5.32 10.82
C TRP A 37 6.65 -5.58 10.93
N ARG A 38 7.12 -6.14 12.05
CA ARG A 38 8.54 -6.44 12.24
C ARG A 38 9.07 -7.37 11.14
N SER A 39 8.31 -8.41 10.81
CA SER A 39 8.67 -9.38 9.76
C SER A 39 8.62 -8.75 8.37
N VAL A 40 7.54 -8.02 8.07
CA VAL A 40 7.39 -7.30 6.78
C VAL A 40 8.53 -6.31 6.55
N ARG A 41 8.87 -5.52 7.58
CA ARG A 41 9.98 -4.56 7.52
C ARG A 41 11.31 -5.26 7.27
N GLN A 42 11.57 -6.38 7.94
CA GLN A 42 12.82 -7.11 7.75
C GLN A 42 12.92 -7.64 6.32
N ALA A 43 11.86 -8.26 5.79
CA ALA A 43 11.83 -8.71 4.40
C ALA A 43 12.04 -7.57 3.38
N LEU A 44 11.52 -6.37 3.65
CA LEU A 44 11.75 -5.19 2.80
C LEU A 44 13.22 -4.72 2.85
N ILE A 45 13.84 -4.72 4.03
CA ILE A 45 15.25 -4.34 4.21
C ILE A 45 16.17 -5.35 3.52
N ASP A 46 15.87 -6.64 3.67
CA ASP A 46 16.67 -7.73 3.11
C ASP A 46 16.45 -7.92 1.60
N GLY A 47 15.55 -7.15 0.98
CA GLY A 47 15.21 -7.29 -0.45
C GLY A 47 14.39 -8.54 -0.80
N ASN A 48 13.87 -9.25 0.20
CA ASN A 48 13.14 -10.51 0.06
C ASN A 48 11.61 -10.36 0.14
N TYR A 49 11.10 -9.14 0.24
CA TYR A 49 9.66 -8.89 0.25
C TYR A 49 9.04 -9.21 -1.11
N GLN A 50 8.11 -10.17 -1.14
CA GLN A 50 7.33 -10.51 -2.33
C GLN A 50 5.90 -9.97 -2.18
N PRO A 51 5.49 -9.01 -3.03
CA PRO A 51 4.09 -8.56 -3.08
C PRO A 51 3.15 -9.72 -3.37
N ARG A 52 1.93 -9.65 -2.82
CA ARG A 52 0.93 -10.69 -3.07
C ARG A 52 0.31 -10.53 -4.47
N THR A 53 -0.26 -11.62 -4.97
CA THR A 53 -1.02 -11.60 -6.22
C THR A 53 -2.15 -10.58 -6.15
N ILE A 54 -2.39 -9.89 -7.26
CA ILE A 54 -3.44 -8.87 -7.37
C ILE A 54 -4.79 -9.57 -7.58
N ARG A 55 -5.80 -9.20 -6.78
CA ARG A 55 -7.16 -9.71 -6.94
C ARG A 55 -7.82 -9.05 -8.15
N ARG A 56 -8.40 -9.84 -9.05
CA ARG A 56 -9.20 -9.35 -10.17
C ARG A 56 -10.61 -8.99 -9.68
N MET A 57 -11.08 -7.78 -10.02
CA MET A 57 -12.45 -7.35 -9.78
C MET A 57 -13.00 -6.69 -11.03
N ASP A 58 -14.09 -7.22 -11.52
CA ASP A 58 -14.79 -6.67 -12.68
C ASP A 58 -15.80 -5.62 -12.21
N ILE A 59 -15.68 -4.41 -12.77
CA ILE A 59 -16.55 -3.27 -12.47
C ILE A 59 -17.38 -2.98 -13.73
N PRO A 60 -18.71 -3.17 -13.70
CA PRO A 60 -19.59 -2.84 -14.81
C PRO A 60 -19.50 -1.35 -15.16
N LYS A 61 -19.53 -1.02 -16.45
CA LYS A 61 -19.66 0.37 -16.89
C LYS A 61 -21.12 0.74 -17.18
N PRO A 62 -21.52 2.01 -17.04
CA PRO A 62 -22.90 2.45 -17.31
C PRO A 62 -23.35 2.22 -18.77
N ASP A 63 -22.43 2.26 -19.72
CA ASP A 63 -22.64 2.14 -21.16
C ASP A 63 -22.54 0.70 -21.69
N GLY A 64 -22.38 -0.28 -20.79
CA GLY A 64 -22.13 -1.67 -21.15
C GLY A 64 -20.64 -2.04 -21.15
N GLY A 65 -20.39 -3.34 -21.02
CA GLY A 65 -19.03 -3.87 -20.85
C GLY A 65 -18.48 -3.75 -19.42
N VAL A 66 -17.22 -4.17 -19.26
CA VAL A 66 -16.58 -4.36 -17.96
C VAL A 66 -15.21 -3.69 -17.95
N ARG A 67 -14.91 -2.96 -16.87
CA ARG A 67 -13.55 -2.57 -16.51
C ARG A 67 -13.00 -3.56 -15.50
N THR A 68 -12.05 -4.39 -15.90
CA THR A 68 -11.29 -5.20 -14.96
C THR A 68 -10.33 -4.31 -14.16
N SER A 69 -10.45 -4.33 -12.84
CA SER A 69 -9.57 -3.65 -11.90
C SER A 69 -8.73 -4.66 -11.12
N GLY A 70 -7.47 -4.32 -10.89
CA GLY A 70 -6.58 -5.08 -10.03
C GLY A 70 -6.56 -4.50 -8.63
N ILE A 71 -6.81 -5.31 -7.61
CA ILE A 71 -6.86 -4.92 -6.21
C ILE A 71 -5.69 -5.58 -5.45
N PRO A 72 -4.62 -4.83 -5.12
CA PRO A 72 -3.56 -5.32 -4.24
C PRO A 72 -4.06 -5.53 -2.81
N THR A 73 -3.31 -6.30 -2.02
CA THR A 73 -3.58 -6.41 -0.57
C THR A 73 -3.38 -5.06 0.11
N VAL A 74 -4.01 -4.87 1.27
CA VAL A 74 -3.92 -3.58 1.98
C VAL A 74 -2.49 -3.28 2.43
N VAL A 75 -1.71 -4.31 2.75
CA VAL A 75 -0.29 -4.18 3.10
C VAL A 75 0.53 -3.75 1.88
N ASP A 76 0.28 -4.34 0.70
CA ASP A 76 0.92 -3.91 -0.55
C ASP A 76 0.57 -2.46 -0.87
N ARG A 77 -0.70 -2.06 -0.70
CA ARG A 77 -1.14 -0.67 -0.91
C ARG A 77 -0.41 0.30 0.02
N LEU A 78 -0.20 -0.06 1.29
CA LEU A 78 0.57 0.74 2.24
C LEU A 78 2.01 0.96 1.77
N ILE A 79 2.68 -0.11 1.35
CA ILE A 79 4.08 -0.07 0.89
C ILE A 79 4.18 0.76 -0.40
N GLN A 80 3.30 0.50 -1.38
CA GLN A 80 3.25 1.26 -2.62
C GLN A 80 2.98 2.75 -2.38
N GLN A 81 2.06 3.09 -1.46
CA GLN A 81 1.75 4.47 -1.12
C GLN A 81 2.96 5.18 -0.47
N ALA A 82 3.71 4.48 0.38
CA ALA A 82 4.92 4.99 1.01
C ALA A 82 6.05 5.22 -0.02
N VAL A 83 6.23 4.30 -0.98
CA VAL A 83 7.20 4.45 -2.09
C VAL A 83 6.80 5.62 -2.98
N GLN A 84 5.52 5.74 -3.33
CA GLN A 84 5.02 6.83 -4.16
C GLN A 84 5.24 8.20 -3.48
N GLN A 85 4.96 8.30 -2.17
CA GLN A 85 5.28 9.51 -1.39
C GLN A 85 6.76 9.83 -1.46
N ALA A 86 7.61 8.81 -1.32
CA ALA A 86 9.05 9.00 -1.37
C ALA A 86 9.52 9.54 -2.72
N GLN A 87 9.08 8.89 -3.80
CA GLN A 87 9.37 9.29 -5.18
C GLN A 87 8.86 10.69 -5.51
N ARG A 88 7.68 11.09 -5.00
CA ARG A 88 7.16 12.45 -5.18
C ARG A 88 8.06 13.49 -4.53
N TYR A 89 8.54 13.22 -3.32
CA TYR A 89 9.48 14.12 -2.64
C TYR A 89 10.81 14.23 -3.38
N ILE A 90 11.39 13.11 -3.84
CA ILE A 90 12.66 13.11 -4.63
C ILE A 90 12.49 14.00 -5.87
N ARG A 91 11.43 13.76 -6.65
CA ARG A 91 11.17 14.49 -7.91
C ARG A 91 10.83 15.96 -7.69
N GLY A 92 10.38 16.34 -6.49
CA GLY A 92 10.14 17.72 -6.09
C GLY A 92 11.41 18.51 -5.76
N GLY A 93 12.61 17.94 -5.98
CA GLY A 93 13.89 18.63 -5.78
C GLY A 93 14.40 18.68 -4.34
N LYS A 94 13.77 17.95 -3.40
CA LYS A 94 14.18 17.89 -2.00
C LYS A 94 15.11 16.68 -1.76
N ARG A 95 16.25 16.90 -1.09
CA ARG A 95 17.31 15.88 -0.96
C ARG A 95 17.11 15.04 0.30
N TRP A 96 16.71 13.79 0.12
CA TRP A 96 16.31 12.83 1.15
C TRP A 96 17.28 12.61 2.32
N VAL A 97 18.56 12.90 2.14
CA VAL A 97 19.60 12.65 3.15
C VAL A 97 19.81 13.86 4.08
N VAL A 98 19.37 15.07 3.71
CA VAL A 98 19.59 16.29 4.51
C VAL A 98 18.38 16.73 5.33
N ASP A 99 17.20 16.19 5.07
CA ASP A 99 15.94 16.61 5.70
C ASP A 99 15.37 15.56 6.69
N MET A 100 16.21 14.66 7.21
CA MET A 100 15.87 13.64 8.23
C MET A 100 16.49 13.94 9.59
#